data_AF-A0A7S0N5S9-F1
#
_entry.id   AF-A0A7S0N5S9-F1
#
_cell.length_a   1.000
_cell.length_b   1.000
_cell.length_c   1.000
_cell.angle_alpha   90.00
_cell.angle_beta   90.00
_cell.angle_gamma   90.00
#
_symmetry.space_group_name_H-M   'P 1'
#
loop_
_entity.id
_entity.type
_entity.pdbx_description
1 polymer ?
#
loop_
_entity_poly.entity_id
_entity_poly.type
_entity_poly.pdbx_seq_one_letter_code
_entity_poly.pdbx_strand_id
1 'polypeptide(L)'
;EDYDKSYELLRKAEALTQPSAFLAEHKSRLNLRALTLNNLGCFYKSKGKLHAALKCLDKALKLELCCDEVDNPAGTHLNLCAILSQLGRHSSALQHARCALELVEQSSTQ
;
A
#
# COMPACT_ATOMS: atom_id res chain seq x y z
N GLU A 1 -7.42 9.01 20.52
CA GLU A 1 -7.12 7.76 21.24
C GLU A 1 -7.14 6.53 20.33
N ASP A 2 -8.21 6.28 19.57
CA ASP A 2 -8.30 5.06 18.72
C ASP A 2 -7.41 5.11 17.47
N TYR A 3 -7.11 6.31 16.97
CA TYR A 3 -6.25 6.48 15.80
C TYR A 3 -4.80 6.01 16.05
N ASP A 4 -4.25 6.27 17.23
CA ASP A 4 -2.90 5.87 17.59
C ASP A 4 -2.84 4.39 18.00
N LYS A 5 -3.93 3.82 18.55
CA LYS A 5 -4.05 2.36 18.72
C LYS A 5 -4.04 1.61 17.39
N SER A 6 -4.70 2.15 16.36
CA SER A 6 -4.65 1.58 15.01
C SER A 6 -3.23 1.53 14.47
N TYR A 7 -2.44 2.58 14.71
CA TYR A 7 -1.02 2.59 14.34
C TYR A 7 -0.22 1.49 15.03
N GLU A 8 -0.38 1.31 16.35
CA GLU A 8 0.30 0.25 17.10
C GLU A 8 -0.05 -1.14 16.54
N LEU A 9 -1.32 -1.38 16.23
CA LEU A 9 -1.76 -2.63 15.61
C LEU A 9 -1.13 -2.84 14.23
N LEU A 10 -1.07 -1.80 13.40
CA LEU A 10 -0.43 -1.86 12.08
C LEU A 10 1.07 -2.10 12.17
N ARG A 11 1.76 -1.50 13.15
CA ARG A 11 3.19 -1.74 13.41
C ARG A 11 3.45 -3.18 13.85
N LYS A 12 2.57 -3.74 14.69
CA LYS A 12 2.63 -5.15 15.08
C LYS A 12 2.40 -6.07 13.88
N ALA A 13 1.41 -5.78 13.02
CA ALA A 13 1.17 -6.54 11.79
C ALA A 13 2.36 -6.48 10.82
N GLU A 14 3.02 -5.33 10.67
CA GLU A 14 4.23 -5.20 9.83
C GLU A 14 5.39 -6.06 10.37
N ALA A 15 5.53 -6.15 11.70
CA ALA A 15 6.52 -7.00 12.35
C ALA A 15 6.23 -8.49 12.14
N LEU A 16 4.97 -8.91 12.28
CA LEU A 16 4.54 -10.30 12.11
C LEU A 16 4.58 -10.78 10.66
N THR A 17 4.65 -9.86 9.71
CA THR A 17 4.76 -10.17 8.27
C THR A 17 6.19 -10.04 7.75
N GLN A 18 7.19 -9.92 8.62
CA GLN A 18 8.60 -9.97 8.19
C GLN A 18 9.01 -11.36 7.67
N PRO A 19 10.04 -11.44 6.81
CA PRO A 19 10.57 -12.72 6.34
C PRO A 19 10.99 -13.66 7.48
N SER A 20 11.41 -13.12 8.62
CA SER A 20 11.79 -13.84 9.83
C SER A 20 10.62 -14.36 10.68
N ALA A 21 9.39 -13.98 10.36
CA ALA A 21 8.20 -14.32 11.15
C ALA A 21 7.52 -15.61 10.68
N PHE A 22 6.87 -16.29 11.63
CA PHE A 22 6.30 -17.65 11.61
C PHE A 22 5.19 -17.93 10.55
N LEU A 23 4.89 -17.00 9.64
CA LEU A 23 3.87 -17.21 8.61
C LEU A 23 4.38 -18.23 7.58
N ALA A 24 3.86 -19.46 7.66
CA ALA A 24 4.30 -20.60 6.85
C ALA A 24 4.11 -20.38 5.34
N GLU A 25 3.11 -19.61 4.92
CA GLU A 25 2.84 -19.33 3.51
C GLU A 25 3.45 -17.99 3.07
N HIS A 26 4.41 -18.07 2.14
CA HIS A 26 5.10 -16.91 1.57
C HIS A 26 4.11 -15.90 0.94
N LYS A 27 3.12 -16.40 0.19
CA LYS A 27 2.10 -15.58 -0.50
C LYS A 27 1.22 -14.79 0.48
N SER A 28 0.53 -15.48 1.39
CA SER A 28 -0.39 -14.84 2.36
C SER A 28 0.32 -13.77 3.19
N ARG A 29 1.57 -14.04 3.58
CA ARG A 29 2.43 -13.06 4.26
C ARG A 29 2.72 -11.83 3.42
N LEU A 30 3.07 -11.96 2.15
CA LEU A 30 3.36 -10.83 1.27
C LEU A 30 2.12 -9.96 1.03
N ASN A 31 0.96 -10.58 0.77
CA ASN A 31 -0.30 -9.86 0.60
C ASN A 31 -0.68 -9.10 1.88
N LEU A 32 -0.60 -9.75 3.03
CA LEU A 32 -0.87 -9.10 4.33
C LEU A 32 0.11 -7.96 4.61
N ARG A 33 1.38 -8.11 4.23
CA ARG A 33 2.42 -7.08 4.36
C ARG A 33 2.12 -5.87 3.48
N ALA A 34 1.77 -6.08 2.22
CA ALA A 34 1.41 -5.00 1.30
C ALA A 34 0.18 -4.23 1.81
N LEU A 35 -0.87 -4.93 2.25
CA LEU A 35 -2.07 -4.33 2.84
C LEU A 35 -1.75 -3.52 4.12
N THR A 36 -0.89 -4.07 4.99
CA THR A 36 -0.45 -3.35 6.20
C THR A 36 0.30 -2.07 5.85
N LEU A 37 1.19 -2.11 4.87
CA LEU A 37 1.95 -0.94 4.40
C LEU A 37 1.04 0.11 3.74
N ASN A 38 0.01 -0.31 3.00
CA ASN A 38 -1.02 0.58 2.47
C ASN A 38 -1.74 1.34 3.59
N ASN A 39 -2.17 0.63 4.63
CA ASN A 39 -2.84 1.25 5.76
C ASN A 39 -1.92 2.18 6.56
N LEU A 40 -0.64 1.84 6.72
CA LEU A 40 0.37 2.76 7.28
C LEU A 40 0.56 4.00 6.39
N GLY A 41 0.49 3.84 5.07
CA GLY A 41 0.49 4.94 4.11
C GLY A 41 -0.66 5.92 4.36
N CYS A 42 -1.89 5.40 4.47
CA CYS A 42 -3.08 6.17 4.83
C CYS A 42 -2.96 6.84 6.20
N PHE A 43 -2.36 6.14 7.18
CA PHE A 43 -2.09 6.71 8.50
C PHE A 43 -1.16 7.92 8.44
N TYR A 44 -0.02 7.79 7.75
CA TYR A 44 0.91 8.90 7.62
C TYR A 44 0.34 10.05 6.79
N LYS A 45 -0.50 9.77 5.80
CA LYS A 45 -1.24 10.77 5.03
C LYS A 45 -2.09 11.67 5.93
N SER A 46 -2.91 11.07 6.80
CA SER A 46 -3.82 11.83 7.66
C SER A 46 -3.08 12.73 8.66
N LYS A 47 -1.87 12.32 9.07
CA LYS A 47 -0.98 13.09 9.94
C LYS A 47 -0.13 14.12 9.17
N GLY A 48 -0.38 14.31 7.87
CA GLY A 48 0.37 15.23 7.00
C GLY A 48 1.81 14.78 6.69
N LYS A 49 2.21 13.57 7.09
CA LYS A 49 3.56 13.02 6.88
C LYS A 49 3.66 12.37 5.49
N LEU A 50 3.48 13.16 4.44
CA LEU A 50 3.35 12.68 3.06
C LEU A 50 4.56 11.88 2.56
N HIS A 51 5.78 12.26 2.94
CA HIS A 51 6.99 11.52 2.57
C HIS A 51 7.08 10.15 3.25
N ALA A 52 6.59 10.03 4.49
CA ALA A 52 6.52 8.74 5.18
C ALA A 52 5.43 7.86 4.55
N ALA A 53 4.28 8.46 4.20
CA ALA A 53 3.22 7.76 3.48
C ALA A 53 3.73 7.21 2.14
N LEU A 54 4.42 8.03 1.37
CA LEU A 54 5.00 7.63 0.08
C LEU A 54 5.96 6.44 0.23
N LYS A 55 6.86 6.48 1.22
CA LYS A 55 7.78 5.36 1.50
C LYS A 55 7.07 4.06 1.85
N CYS A 56 5.94 4.13 2.56
CA CYS A 56 5.14 2.95 2.88
C CYS A 56 4.49 2.37 1.62
N LEU A 57 3.88 3.23 0.80
CA LEU A 57 3.21 2.83 -0.43
C LEU A 57 4.19 2.30 -1.50
N ASP A 58 5.38 2.89 -1.63
CA ASP A 58 6.43 2.38 -2.51
C ASP A 58 6.88 0.96 -2.11
N LYS A 59 6.94 0.68 -0.80
CA LYS A 59 7.24 -0.67 -0.32
C LYS A 59 6.09 -1.63 -0.61
N ALA A 60 4.84 -1.20 -0.43
CA ALA A 60 3.67 -2.02 -0.75
C ALA A 60 3.68 -2.42 -2.23
N LEU A 61 3.85 -1.43 -3.12
CA LEU A 61 3.89 -1.66 -4.56
C LEU A 61 4.99 -2.63 -4.98
N LYS A 62 6.19 -2.52 -4.39
CA LYS A 62 7.29 -3.47 -4.67
C LYS A 62 6.97 -4.91 -4.26
N LEU A 63 6.22 -5.10 -3.18
CA LEU A 63 5.80 -6.44 -2.75
C LEU A 63 4.74 -6.99 -3.70
N GLU A 64 3.79 -6.15 -4.10
CA GLU A 64 2.74 -6.52 -5.05
C GLU A 64 3.32 -6.93 -6.41
N LEU A 65 4.37 -6.25 -6.89
CA LEU A 65 5.08 -6.62 -8.12
C LEU A 65 5.86 -7.94 -8.02
N CYS A 66 6.11 -8.46 -6.81
CA CYS A 66 6.77 -9.76 -6.59
C CYS A 66 5.77 -10.90 -6.35
N CYS A 67 4.46 -10.62 -6.41
CA CYS A 67 3.39 -11.59 -6.22
C CYS A 67 2.57 -11.73 -7.51
N ASP A 68 2.31 -12.96 -7.93
CA ASP A 68 1.46 -13.22 -9.12
C ASP A 68 -0.03 -12.97 -8.85
N GLU A 69 -0.46 -12.98 -7.58
CA GLU A 69 -1.85 -12.79 -7.17
C GLU A 69 -1.93 -11.74 -6.05
N VAL A 70 -2.38 -10.54 -6.41
CA VAL A 70 -2.59 -9.41 -5.50
C VAL A 70 -4.07 -9.10 -5.43
N ASP A 71 -4.63 -9.07 -4.21
CA ASP A 71 -6.08 -8.88 -4.02
C ASP A 71 -6.58 -7.50 -4.45
N ASN A 72 -5.75 -6.45 -4.33
CA ASN A 72 -6.14 -5.07 -4.68
C ASN A 72 -4.96 -4.17 -5.09
N PRO A 73 -4.30 -4.44 -6.24
CA PRO A 73 -3.16 -3.64 -6.70
C PRO A 73 -3.59 -2.20 -7.08
N ALA A 74 -4.83 -2.02 -7.56
CA ALA A 74 -5.35 -0.70 -7.92
C ALA A 74 -5.41 0.25 -6.70
N GLY A 75 -5.72 -0.27 -5.51
CA GLY A 75 -5.77 0.51 -4.27
C GLY A 75 -4.45 1.20 -3.93
N THR A 76 -3.32 0.50 -4.10
CA THR A 76 -1.98 1.05 -3.87
C THR A 76 -1.69 2.22 -4.81
N HIS A 77 -2.02 2.06 -6.09
CA HIS A 77 -1.85 3.11 -7.10
C HIS A 77 -2.72 4.35 -6.80
N LEU A 78 -3.97 4.17 -6.37
CA LEU A 78 -4.83 5.30 -5.97
C LEU A 78 -4.27 6.06 -4.76
N ASN A 79 -3.75 5.33 -3.78
CA ASN A 79 -3.11 5.96 -2.62
C ASN A 79 -1.85 6.74 -3.02
N LEU A 80 -1.02 6.18 -3.90
CA LEU A 80 0.16 6.87 -4.44
C LEU A 80 -0.23 8.13 -5.20
N CYS A 81 -1.24 8.05 -6.06
CA CYS A 81 -1.80 9.20 -6.78
C CYS A 81 -2.19 10.33 -5.80
N ALA A 82 -2.95 10.00 -4.75
CA ALA A 82 -3.38 10.99 -3.77
C ALA A 82 -2.20 11.65 -3.04
N ILE A 83 -1.19 10.87 -2.62
CA ILE A 83 0.00 11.40 -1.95
C ILE A 83 0.83 12.28 -2.89
N LEU A 84 1.08 11.82 -4.11
CA LEU A 84 1.86 12.56 -5.10
C LEU A 84 1.18 13.87 -5.48
N SER A 85 -0.14 13.87 -5.59
CA SER A 85 -0.91 15.09 -5.86
C SER A 85 -0.77 16.10 -4.72
N GLN A 86 -0.85 15.66 -3.46
CA GLN A 86 -0.64 16.53 -2.29
C GLN A 86 0.80 17.06 -2.19
N LEU A 87 1.78 16.35 -2.76
CA LEU A 87 3.17 16.79 -2.88
C LEU A 87 3.43 17.70 -4.09
N GLY A 88 2.41 18.05 -4.89
CA GLY A 88 2.55 18.84 -6.11
C GLY A 88 3.14 18.07 -7.30
N ARG A 89 3.32 16.75 -7.18
CA ARG A 89 3.89 15.88 -8.23
C ARG A 89 2.79 15.35 -9.15
N HIS A 90 2.06 16.26 -9.78
CA HIS A 90 0.84 15.92 -10.53
C HIS A 90 1.06 14.99 -11.73
N SER A 91 2.20 15.10 -12.42
CA SER A 91 2.51 14.21 -13.55
C SER A 91 2.65 12.75 -13.10
N SER A 92 3.35 12.49 -12.00
CA SER A 92 3.46 11.15 -11.42
C SER A 92 2.13 10.67 -10.86
N ALA A 93 1.34 11.56 -10.23
CA ALA A 93 0.02 11.22 -9.72
C ALA A 93 -0.91 10.73 -10.86
N LEU A 94 -0.90 11.43 -12.01
CA LEU A 94 -1.67 11.05 -13.19
C LEU A 94 -1.26 9.67 -13.72
N GLN A 95 0.03 9.35 -13.73
CA GLN A 95 0.50 8.02 -14.13
C GLN A 95 -0.08 6.93 -13.23
N HIS A 96 -0.02 7.11 -11.90
CA HIS A 96 -0.61 6.14 -10.98
C HIS A 96 -2.13 6.04 -11.10
N ALA A 97 -2.83 7.15 -11.37
CA ALA A 97 -4.28 7.12 -11.62
C ALA A 97 -4.64 6.28 -12.86
N ARG A 98 -3.86 6.41 -13.95
CA ARG A 98 -4.04 5.60 -15.16
C ARG A 98 -3.79 4.13 -14.91
N CYS A 99 -2.69 3.78 -14.23
CA CYS A 99 -2.42 2.39 -13.88
C CYS A 99 -3.53 1.79 -13.00
N ALA A 100 -4.06 2.54 -12.03
CA ALA A 100 -5.18 2.05 -11.22
C ALA A 100 -6.42 1.76 -12.05
N LEU A 101 -6.73 2.63 -13.04
CA LEU A 101 -7.86 2.43 -13.95
C LEU A 101 -7.68 1.18 -14.80
N GLU A 102 -6.51 1.03 -15.45
CA GLU A 102 -6.18 -0.12 -16.28
C GLU A 102 -6.32 -1.45 -15.49
N LEU A 103 -5.87 -1.48 -14.24
CA LEU A 103 -5.99 -2.66 -13.37
C LEU A 103 -7.45 -3.00 -13.04
N VAL A 104 -8.28 -1.98 -12.75
CA VAL A 104 -9.72 -2.20 -12.47
C VAL A 104 -10.44 -2.71 -13.71
N GLU A 105 -10.16 -2.14 -14.89
CA GLU A 105 -10.75 -2.57 -16.15
C GLU A 105 -10.37 -4.03 -16.47
N GLN A 106 -9.10 -4.41 -16.30
CA GLN A 106 -8.65 -5.79 -16.48
C GLN A 106 -9.36 -6.76 -15.53
N SER A 107 -9.51 -6.39 -14.25
CA SER A 107 -10.21 -7.22 -13.26
C SER A 107 -11.72 -7.34 -13.48
N SER A 108 -12.34 -6.37 -14.16
CA SER A 108 -13.78 -6.37 -14.45
C SER A 108 -14.13 -7.16 -15.72
N THR A 109 -13.11 -7.56 -16.49
CA THR A 109 -13.26 -8.26 -17.77
C THR A 109 -12.96 -9.77 -17.66
N GLN A 110 -12.74 -10.27 -16.45
CA GLN A 110 -12.53 -11.70 -16.12
C GLN A 110 -13.74 -12.27 -15.38
#